data_AF-B1I5M7-F1
#
_entry.id   AF-B1I5M7-F1
#
_cell.length_a   1.000
_cell.length_b   1.000
_cell.length_c   1.000
_cell.angle_alpha   90.00
_cell.angle_beta   90.00
_cell.angle_gamma   90.00
#
_symmetry.space_group_name_H-M   'P 1'
#
loop_
_entity.id
_entity.type
_entity.pdbx_description
1 polymer ?
#
loop_
_entity_poly.entity_id
_entity_poly.type
_entity_poly.pdbx_seq_one_letter_code
_entity_poly.pdbx_strand_id
1 'polypeptide(L)'
;MIASMPLGMICLWQEVESVNAKIAVSLPEQLLSVLDSLARKWATTRSGAVAELLRRAEQEELEVRLRQGYLEMAELHKAHAELFLPSQAEVFRGGD
;
A
#
# COMPACT_ATOMS: atom_id res chain seq x y z
N MET A 1 -24.36 -28.69 -18.38
CA MET A 1 -23.90 -27.75 -19.43
C MET A 1 -22.78 -26.92 -18.82
N ILE A 2 -21.54 -27.14 -19.26
CA ILE A 2 -20.38 -26.36 -18.81
C ILE A 2 -20.28 -25.17 -19.75
N ALA A 3 -20.49 -23.96 -19.23
CA ALA A 3 -20.25 -22.74 -19.97
C ALA A 3 -18.74 -22.56 -20.13
N SER A 4 -18.24 -22.64 -21.36
CA SER A 4 -16.86 -22.28 -21.70
C SER A 4 -16.71 -20.77 -21.65
N MET A 5 -15.99 -20.25 -20.65
CA MET A 5 -15.61 -18.84 -20.61
C MET A 5 -14.29 -18.64 -21.36
N PRO A 6 -14.18 -17.60 -22.22
CA PRO A 6 -12.93 -17.28 -22.89
C PRO A 6 -11.91 -16.73 -21.89
N LEU A 7 -10.67 -17.21 -22.01
CA LEU A 7 -9.49 -16.69 -21.33
C LEU A 7 -9.41 -15.18 -21.55
N GLY A 8 -9.57 -14.36 -20.50
CA GLY A 8 -9.33 -12.92 -20.62
C GLY A 8 -10.00 -11.99 -19.61
N MET A 9 -10.93 -12.47 -18.77
CA MET A 9 -11.54 -11.63 -17.73
C MET A 9 -11.20 -12.15 -16.34
N ILE A 10 -10.35 -11.41 -15.62
CA ILE A 10 -10.27 -11.53 -14.17
C ILE A 10 -11.55 -10.91 -13.62
N CYS A 11 -12.53 -11.75 -13.28
CA CYS A 11 -13.70 -11.32 -12.51
C CYS A 11 -13.25 -11.04 -11.07
N LEU A 12 -12.72 -9.84 -10.84
CA LEU A 12 -12.35 -9.36 -9.51
C LEU A 12 -13.59 -8.83 -8.79
N TRP A 13 -14.52 -9.73 -8.52
CA TRP A 13 -15.64 -9.49 -7.61
C TRP A 13 -15.54 -10.48 -6.46
N GLN A 14 -14.41 -10.46 -5.77
CA GLN A 14 -14.43 -10.91 -4.39
C GLN A 14 -15.00 -9.74 -3.61
N GLU A 15 -16.31 -9.79 -3.36
CA GLU A 15 -16.88 -9.09 -2.21
C GLU A 15 -16.13 -9.66 -1.01
N VAL A 16 -15.08 -8.94 -0.58
CA VAL A 16 -14.44 -9.19 0.70
C VAL A 16 -15.49 -8.75 1.72
N GLU A 17 -16.38 -9.67 2.10
CA GLU A 17 -17.10 -9.51 3.35
C GLU A 17 -16.03 -9.23 4.41
N SER A 18 -16.03 -8.02 4.95
CA SER A 18 -15.08 -7.64 5.99
C SER A 18 -15.43 -8.44 7.24
N VAL A 19 -14.86 -9.65 7.34
CA VAL A 19 -15.02 -10.53 8.49
C VAL A 19 -14.34 -9.86 9.67
N ASN A 20 -15.14 -9.26 10.55
CA ASN A 20 -14.64 -8.58 11.74
C ASN A 20 -14.36 -9.63 12.83
N ALA A 21 -13.09 -10.03 12.96
CA ALA A 21 -12.64 -10.89 14.05
C ALA A 21 -12.41 -10.07 15.33
N LYS A 22 -13.04 -10.48 16.44
CA LYS A 22 -12.82 -9.87 17.75
C LYS A 22 -11.84 -10.71 18.56
N ILE A 23 -10.83 -10.06 19.10
CA ILE A 23 -9.84 -10.67 19.99
C ILE A 23 -9.77 -9.91 21.31
N ALA A 24 -9.38 -10.60 22.38
CA ALA A 24 -9.02 -9.99 23.65
C ALA A 24 -7.49 -10.04 23.80
N VAL A 25 -6.88 -8.92 24.19
CA VAL A 25 -5.43 -8.82 24.39
C VAL A 25 -5.14 -8.23 25.77
N SER A 26 -4.17 -8.81 26.45
CA SER A 26 -3.65 -8.27 27.71
C SER A 26 -2.49 -7.32 27.41
N LEU A 27 -2.56 -6.10 27.93
CA LEU A 27 -1.53 -5.08 27.75
C LEU A 27 -1.09 -4.53 29.10
N PRO A 28 0.18 -4.13 29.25
CA PRO A 28 0.64 -3.34 30.39
C PRO A 28 -0.24 -2.10 30.60
N GLU A 29 -0.57 -1.81 31.85
CA GLU A 29 -1.47 -0.71 32.21
C GLU A 29 -0.99 0.65 31.68
N GLN A 30 0.33 0.85 31.62
CA GLN A 30 0.92 2.09 31.10
C GLN A 30 0.54 2.33 29.63
N LEU A 31 0.37 1.26 28.83
CA LEU A 31 -0.02 1.36 27.42
C LEU A 31 -1.49 1.72 27.23
N LEU A 32 -2.36 1.48 28.23
CA LEU A 32 -3.77 1.89 28.15
C LEU A 32 -3.89 3.41 28.07
N SER A 33 -3.08 4.14 28.85
CA SER A 33 -3.05 5.61 28.84
C SER A 33 -2.60 6.18 27.48
N VAL A 34 -1.65 5.48 26.83
CA VAL A 34 -1.17 5.82 25.49
C VAL A 34 -2.26 5.56 24.47
N LEU A 35 -2.90 4.39 24.50
CA LEU A 35 -4.01 4.04 23.61
C LEU A 35 -5.19 5.01 23.75
N ASP A 36 -5.53 5.42 24.97
CA ASP A 36 -6.58 6.42 25.20
C ASP A 36 -6.23 7.78 24.59
N SER A 37 -4.97 8.18 24.71
CA SER A 37 -4.50 9.45 24.13
C SER A 37 -4.51 9.40 22.61
N LEU A 38 -4.11 8.28 22.01
CA LEU A 38 -4.17 8.07 20.56
C LEU A 38 -5.61 7.99 20.05
N ALA A 39 -6.49 7.27 20.76
CA ALA A 39 -7.91 7.17 20.44
C ALA A 39 -8.56 8.56 20.41
N ARG A 40 -8.28 9.42 21.41
CA ARG A 40 -8.72 10.82 21.41
C ARG A 40 -8.12 11.61 20.24
N LYS A 41 -6.80 11.52 20.04
CA LYS A 41 -6.07 12.26 18.99
C LYS A 41 -6.60 11.93 17.59
N TRP A 42 -7.01 10.69 17.36
CA TRP A 42 -7.52 10.22 16.07
C TRP A 42 -9.05 10.14 16.01
N ALA A 43 -9.75 10.67 17.02
CA ALA A 43 -11.21 10.65 17.11
C ALA A 43 -11.82 9.24 16.88
N THR A 44 -11.24 8.23 17.53
CA THR A 44 -11.60 6.81 17.36
C THR A 44 -11.68 6.08 18.71
N THR A 45 -11.95 4.78 18.70
CA THR A 45 -11.98 3.92 19.90
C THR A 45 -10.58 3.34 20.21
N ARG A 46 -10.40 2.71 21.37
CA ARG A 46 -9.15 1.97 21.67
C ARG A 46 -8.82 0.93 20.59
N SER A 47 -9.81 0.14 20.18
CA SER A 47 -9.64 -0.84 19.10
C SER A 47 -9.33 -0.17 17.76
N GLY A 48 -9.95 0.97 17.48
CA GLY A 48 -9.64 1.77 16.29
C GLY A 48 -8.21 2.34 16.31
N ALA A 49 -7.72 2.76 17.48
CA ALA A 49 -6.33 3.19 17.64
C ALA A 49 -5.35 2.02 17.43
N VAL A 50 -5.66 0.82 17.94
CA VAL A 50 -4.86 -0.38 17.66
C VAL A 50 -4.85 -0.71 16.17
N ALA A 51 -6.01 -0.67 15.50
CA ALA A 51 -6.10 -0.93 14.06
C ALA A 51 -5.28 0.09 13.25
N GLU A 52 -5.35 1.37 13.63
CA GLU A 52 -4.57 2.42 12.97
C GLU A 52 -3.06 2.29 13.22
N LEU A 53 -2.65 1.84 14.42
CA LEU A 53 -1.24 1.53 14.70
C LEU A 53 -0.72 0.39 13.82
N LEU A 54 -1.50 -0.69 13.68
CA LEU A 54 -1.13 -1.82 12.82
C LEU A 54 -1.02 -1.40 11.35
N ARG A 55 -2.00 -0.64 10.86
CA ARG A 55 -1.98 -0.10 9.48
C ARG A 55 -0.74 0.75 9.22
N ARG A 56 -0.34 1.59 10.18
CA ARG A 56 0.87 2.42 10.06
C ARG A 56 2.15 1.60 10.06
N ALA A 57 2.24 0.57 10.90
CA ALA A 57 3.39 -0.33 10.92
C ALA A 57 3.57 -1.05 9.57
N GLU A 58 2.48 -1.58 9.00
CA GLU A 58 2.52 -2.20 7.67
C GLU A 58 2.92 -1.20 6.57
N GLN A 59 2.41 0.03 6.64
CA GLN A 59 2.75 1.09 5.70
C GLN A 59 4.24 1.46 5.79
N GLU A 60 4.79 1.56 7.00
CA GLU A 60 6.21 1.88 7.21
C GLU A 60 7.11 0.78 6.64
N GLU A 61 6.78 -0.50 6.87
CA GLU A 61 7.50 -1.62 6.26
C GLU A 61 7.39 -1.61 4.73
N LEU A 62 6.23 -1.27 4.18
CA LEU A 62 6.05 -1.12 2.73
C LEU A 62 6.93 -0.01 2.18
N GLU A 63 6.97 1.17 2.81
CA GLU A 63 7.79 2.30 2.39
C GLU A 63 9.30 1.98 2.42
N VAL A 64 9.76 1.24 3.43
CA VAL A 64 11.14 0.75 3.50
C VAL A 64 11.45 -0.17 2.31
N ARG A 65 10.56 -1.12 1.99
CA ARG A 65 10.75 -2.02 0.84
C ARG A 65 10.72 -1.28 -0.49
N LEU A 66 9.81 -0.32 -0.66
CA LEU A 66 9.74 0.50 -1.86
C LEU A 66 11.02 1.31 -2.05
N ARG A 67 11.51 1.96 -0.99
CA ARG A 67 12.77 2.72 -1.05
C ARG A 67 13.93 1.83 -1.49
N GLN A 68 14.03 0.62 -0.93
CA GLN A 68 15.07 -0.32 -1.29
C GLN A 68 14.96 -0.75 -2.76
N GLY A 69 13.75 -1.11 -3.20
CA GLY A 69 13.50 -1.48 -4.59
C GLY A 69 13.83 -0.35 -5.58
N TYR A 70 13.48 0.91 -5.25
CA TYR A 70 13.84 2.06 -6.07
C TYR A 70 15.34 2.28 -6.17
N LEU A 71 16.10 2.07 -5.08
CA LEU A 71 17.56 2.16 -5.10
C LEU A 71 18.17 1.08 -5.99
N GLU A 72 17.69 -0.16 -5.90
CA GLU A 72 18.17 -1.28 -6.73
C GLU A 72 17.88 -1.05 -8.22
N MET A 73 16.74 -0.44 -8.53
CA MET A 73 16.35 -0.13 -9.91
C MET A 73 16.99 1.15 -10.46
N ALA A 74 17.66 1.95 -9.63
CA ALA A 74 18.14 3.28 -10.02
C ALA A 74 19.11 3.26 -11.20
N GLU A 75 20.09 2.35 -11.19
CA GLU A 75 21.09 2.27 -12.26
C GLU A 75 20.49 1.77 -13.58
N LEU A 76 19.58 0.79 -13.52
CA LEU A 76 18.86 0.31 -14.70
C LEU A 76 17.98 1.42 -15.31
N HIS A 77 17.23 2.13 -14.46
CA HIS A 77 16.39 3.23 -14.90
C HIS A 77 17.19 4.40 -15.46
N LYS A 78 18.35 4.70 -14.88
CA LYS A 78 19.28 5.71 -15.40
C LYS A 78 19.78 5.32 -16.79
N ALA A 79 20.28 4.10 -16.95
CA ALA A 79 20.77 3.61 -18.24
C ALA A 79 19.66 3.60 -19.31
N HIS A 80 18.45 3.16 -18.96
CA HIS A 80 17.30 3.23 -19.86
C HIS A 80 16.93 4.67 -20.19
N ALA A 81 16.85 5.57 -19.21
CA ALA A 81 16.52 6.98 -19.45
C ALA A 81 17.53 7.62 -20.40
N GLU A 82 18.83 7.40 -20.19
CA GLU A 82 19.89 7.89 -21.09
C GLU A 82 19.77 7.33 -22.51
N LEU A 83 19.37 6.05 -22.67
CA LEU A 83 19.18 5.41 -23.96
C LEU A 83 17.96 5.98 -24.73
N PHE A 84 16.86 6.26 -24.03
CA PHE A 84 15.58 6.63 -24.65
C PHE A 84 15.26 8.13 -24.62
N LEU A 85 16.02 8.95 -23.88
CA LEU A 85 15.86 10.40 -23.89
C LEU A 85 15.98 11.02 -25.29
N PRO A 86 16.96 10.61 -26.13
CA PRO A 86 17.13 11.19 -27.46
C PRO A 86 15.91 10.98 -28.37
N SER A 87 15.27 9.81 -28.31
CA SER A 87 14.10 9.49 -29.13
C SER A 87 12.81 10.16 -28.66
N GLN A 88 12.73 10.55 -27.38
CA GLN A 88 11.61 11.37 -26.89
C GLN A 88 11.70 12.85 -27.33
N ALA A 89 12.91 13.35 -27.61
CA ALA A 89 13.11 14.72 -28.09
C ALA A 89 12.57 14.94 -29.53
N GLU A 90 12.50 13.88 -30.34
CA GLU A 90 11.99 13.96 -31.72
C GLU A 90 10.46 14.13 -31.77
N VAL A 91 9.72 13.63 -30.78
CA VAL A 91 8.24 13.70 -30.75
C VAL A 91 7.74 15.11 -30.42
N PHE A 92 8.52 15.93 -29.70
CA PHE A 92 8.13 17.30 -29.29
C PHE A 92 8.32 18.37 -30.37
N ARG A 93 8.93 18.05 -31.52
CA ARG A 93 9.18 18.99 -32.62
C ARG A 93 8.16 18.90 -33.78
N GLY A 94 6.99 18.30 -33.55
CA GLY A 94 5.95 18.13 -34.56
C GLY A 94 4.68 18.97 -34.38
N GLY A 95 4.70 19.96 -33.48
CA GLY A 95 3.55 20.82 -33.18
C GLY A 95 3.80 22.28 -33.52
N ASP A 96 4.02 22.57 -34.81
CA ASP A 96 3.80 23.89 -35.42
C ASP A 96 2.63 23.80 -36.41
#